data_AF-A0A837I2E1-F1
#
_entry.id   AF-A0A837I2E1-F1
#
_cell.length_a   1.000
_cell.length_b   1.000
_cell.length_c   1.000
_cell.angle_alpha   90.00
_cell.angle_beta   90.00
_cell.angle_gamma   90.00
#
_symmetry.space_group_name_H-M   'P 1'
#
loop_
_entity.id
_entity.type
_entity.pdbx_description
1 polymer ?
#
loop_
_entity_poly.entity_id
_entity_poly.type
_entity_poly.pdbx_seq_one_letter_code
_entity_poly.pdbx_strand_id
1 'polypeptide(L)'
;MPSYSLVKKSQARYTQERKDAQMFALLLAATLNIGVYYTYPPESIVLHNANGKEIAVKTKIDIREAINAILNQAEAIINKEIFDNKSAIKFKLAFTKQWNIKNPPIYKDINIPHAVDVAKIWPLVDELERPAEADVYITLFRPALAYFDSKEGRMKGAAGVAYGNLYFGQQMALQIGLGTPASDGDVSLLLHELGHLLDQGHPSEKLCAETKIIMCPRGRVSIVLDELYKKAWHDFYYQKTGQGFKPSQ
;
A
#
# COMPACT_ATOMS: atom_id res chain seq x y z
N MET A 1 -42.80 -33.91 -31.57
CA MET A 1 -42.28 -32.98 -30.54
C MET A 1 -40.78 -33.22 -30.40
N PRO A 2 -39.91 -32.33 -30.90
CA PRO A 2 -38.47 -32.49 -30.78
C PRO A 2 -37.98 -32.10 -29.38
N SER A 3 -36.87 -32.70 -29.00
CA SER A 3 -36.32 -32.83 -27.66
C SER A 3 -35.91 -31.51 -26.98
N TYR A 4 -36.54 -31.19 -25.84
CA TYR A 4 -36.07 -30.18 -24.87
C TYR A 4 -34.75 -30.56 -24.13
N SER A 5 -34.17 -31.72 -24.44
CA SER A 5 -32.97 -32.26 -23.78
C SER A 5 -31.65 -31.73 -24.35
N LEU A 6 -31.60 -31.36 -25.63
CA LEU A 6 -30.35 -30.94 -26.27
C LEU A 6 -30.03 -29.45 -26.11
N VAL A 7 -31.03 -28.60 -25.89
CA VAL A 7 -30.83 -27.15 -25.74
C VAL A 7 -30.18 -26.81 -24.39
N LYS A 8 -30.55 -27.51 -23.30
CA LYS A 8 -29.94 -27.28 -21.96
C LYS A 8 -28.48 -27.68 -21.87
N LYS A 9 -28.06 -28.74 -22.58
CA LYS A 9 -26.64 -29.15 -22.62
C LYS A 9 -25.79 -28.15 -23.40
N SER A 10 -26.33 -27.52 -24.46
CA SER A 10 -25.61 -26.50 -25.21
C SER A 10 -25.41 -25.22 -24.41
N GLN A 11 -26.42 -24.77 -23.64
CA GLN A 11 -26.29 -23.59 -22.79
C GLN A 11 -25.36 -23.82 -21.60
N ALA A 12 -25.38 -25.00 -20.98
CA ALA A 12 -24.44 -25.38 -19.93
C ALA A 12 -23.00 -25.48 -20.46
N ARG A 13 -22.80 -26.02 -21.68
CA ARG A 13 -21.47 -26.02 -22.32
C ARG A 13 -21.02 -24.62 -22.72
N TYR A 14 -21.92 -23.75 -23.19
CA TYR A 14 -21.61 -22.34 -23.49
C TYR A 14 -21.33 -21.51 -22.23
N THR A 15 -21.95 -21.82 -21.09
CA THR A 15 -21.64 -21.16 -19.81
C THR A 15 -20.39 -21.72 -19.15
N GLN A 16 -20.09 -23.02 -19.34
CA GLN A 16 -18.83 -23.63 -18.91
C GLN A 16 -17.67 -23.13 -19.79
N GLU A 17 -17.82 -23.09 -21.11
CA GLU A 17 -16.82 -22.55 -22.04
C GLU A 17 -16.63 -21.03 -21.87
N ARG A 18 -17.64 -20.26 -21.46
CA ARG A 18 -17.44 -18.86 -21.02
C ARG A 18 -16.73 -18.72 -19.68
N LYS A 19 -16.87 -19.70 -18.77
CA LYS A 19 -16.07 -19.76 -17.53
C LYS A 19 -14.63 -20.21 -17.82
N ASP A 20 -14.43 -21.09 -18.79
CA ASP A 20 -13.11 -21.60 -19.19
C ASP A 20 -12.38 -20.62 -20.14
N ALA A 21 -13.09 -19.75 -20.88
CA ALA A 21 -12.52 -18.68 -21.71
C ALA A 21 -11.96 -17.48 -20.92
N GLN A 22 -12.00 -17.51 -19.58
CA GLN A 22 -11.19 -16.63 -18.73
C GLN A 22 -10.20 -17.45 -17.89
N MET A 23 -9.61 -18.50 -18.47
CA MET A 23 -8.41 -19.11 -17.93
C MET A 23 -7.26 -18.08 -17.94
N PHE A 24 -7.18 -17.35 -16.83
CA PHE A 24 -6.15 -16.40 -16.49
C PHE A 24 -4.82 -17.15 -16.30
N ALA A 25 -4.05 -17.25 -17.38
CA ALA A 25 -2.72 -17.86 -17.41
C ALA A 25 -1.68 -16.82 -16.98
N LEU A 26 -1.39 -16.77 -15.68
CA LEU A 26 -0.26 -16.02 -15.16
C LEU A 26 1.04 -16.70 -15.59
N LEU A 27 1.71 -16.15 -16.61
CA LEU A 27 2.95 -16.74 -17.12
C LEU A 27 4.18 -16.29 -16.31
N LEU A 28 4.13 -15.07 -15.76
CA LEU A 28 5.23 -14.45 -15.00
C LEU A 28 4.67 -13.63 -13.86
N ALA A 29 5.41 -13.51 -12.75
CA ALA A 29 5.06 -12.58 -11.69
C ALA A 29 5.51 -11.15 -12.06
N ALA A 30 4.62 -10.17 -11.90
CA ALA A 30 4.99 -8.75 -11.89
C ALA A 30 5.76 -8.46 -10.60
N THR A 31 7.08 -8.33 -10.72
CA THR A 31 7.93 -7.97 -9.58
C THR A 31 8.00 -6.46 -9.43
N LEU A 32 7.72 -5.96 -8.23
CA LEU A 32 7.99 -4.60 -7.79
C LEU A 32 9.20 -4.63 -6.84
N ASN A 33 10.29 -4.03 -7.29
CA ASN A 33 11.46 -3.77 -6.47
C ASN A 33 11.18 -2.54 -5.60
N ILE A 34 11.29 -2.69 -4.29
CA ILE A 34 10.96 -1.66 -3.30
C ILE A 34 12.26 -1.15 -2.68
N GLY A 35 12.55 0.13 -2.83
CA GLY A 35 13.62 0.84 -2.13
C GLY A 35 13.06 1.55 -0.91
N VAL A 36 13.67 1.37 0.26
CA VAL A 36 13.17 1.94 1.51
C VAL A 36 14.18 2.86 2.18
N TYR A 37 13.79 4.12 2.36
CA TYR A 37 14.41 5.05 3.29
C TYR A 37 13.69 5.01 4.62
N TYR A 38 14.41 5.17 5.74
CA TYR A 38 13.76 5.14 7.05
C TYR A 38 14.42 6.07 8.07
N THR A 39 13.63 6.67 8.95
CA THR A 39 14.07 7.64 9.97
C THR A 39 14.12 7.08 11.40
N TYR A 40 13.86 5.78 11.57
CA TYR A 40 13.91 5.13 12.89
C TYR A 40 15.34 5.16 13.41
N PRO A 41 15.56 5.62 14.66
CA PRO A 41 16.88 5.56 15.25
C PRO A 41 17.29 4.09 15.47
N PRO A 42 18.59 3.77 15.42
CA PRO A 42 19.09 2.40 15.56
C PRO A 42 18.78 1.77 16.93
N GLU A 43 18.47 2.58 17.94
CA GLU A 43 18.19 2.13 19.31
C GLU A 43 17.04 2.93 19.93
N SER A 44 16.17 2.22 20.66
CA SER A 44 15.05 2.67 21.49
C SER A 44 13.74 3.03 20.79
N ILE A 45 12.74 2.15 20.97
CA ILE A 45 11.34 2.57 20.97
C ILE A 45 11.12 3.30 22.30
N VAL A 46 10.63 4.54 22.23
CA VAL A 46 10.12 5.24 23.40
C VAL A 46 8.67 4.80 23.53
N LEU A 47 8.40 3.92 24.50
CA LEU A 47 7.02 3.62 24.90
C LEU A 47 6.60 4.62 25.96
N HIS A 48 5.36 5.08 25.94
CA HIS A 48 4.80 5.82 27.07
C HIS A 48 4.10 4.84 27.99
N ASN A 49 4.37 4.89 29.29
CA ASN A 49 3.62 4.09 30.26
C ASN A 49 2.19 4.64 30.45
N ALA A 50 1.38 3.95 31.25
CA ALA A 50 -0.01 4.36 31.55
C ALA A 50 -0.15 5.78 32.14
N ASN A 51 0.95 6.39 32.59
CA ASN A 51 1.02 7.75 33.12
C ASN A 51 1.70 8.75 32.16
N GLY A 52 1.92 8.37 30.89
CA GLY A 52 2.53 9.21 29.86
C GLY A 52 4.06 9.35 29.95
N LYS A 53 4.73 8.68 30.90
CA LYS A 53 6.19 8.77 31.06
C LYS A 53 6.90 7.90 30.03
N GLU A 54 7.90 8.48 29.37
CA GLU A 54 8.79 7.78 28.44
C GLU A 54 9.55 6.64 29.15
N ILE A 55 9.38 5.42 28.64
CA ILE A 55 10.18 4.24 28.94
C ILE A 55 11.01 3.95 27.70
N ALA A 56 12.32 4.12 27.82
CA ALA A 56 13.24 3.65 26.80
C ALA A 56 13.28 2.12 26.84
N VAL A 57 12.62 1.47 25.87
CA VAL A 57 12.79 0.03 25.66
C VAL A 57 13.85 -0.16 24.59
N LYS A 58 15.00 -0.70 24.99
CA LYS A 58 16.04 -1.15 24.05
C LYS A 58 15.57 -2.44 23.37
N THR A 59 14.64 -2.34 22.45
CA THR A 59 14.38 -3.38 21.45
C THR A 59 15.15 -3.02 20.20
N LYS A 60 16.14 -3.84 19.86
CA LYS A 60 16.80 -3.78 18.56
C LYS A 60 15.80 -4.35 17.55
N ILE A 61 15.08 -3.48 16.84
CA ILE A 61 14.22 -3.90 15.73
C ILE A 61 15.13 -4.20 14.54
N ASP A 62 15.01 -5.40 13.98
CA ASP A 62 15.55 -5.66 12.65
C ASP A 62 14.63 -4.99 11.61
N ILE A 63 15.05 -3.82 11.15
CA ILE A 63 14.30 -3.00 10.20
C ILE A 63 14.01 -3.78 8.90
N ARG A 64 14.97 -4.59 8.43
CA ARG A 64 14.82 -5.35 7.19
C ARG A 64 13.79 -6.47 7.37
N GLU A 65 13.83 -7.17 8.50
CA GLU A 65 12.85 -8.19 8.85
C GLU A 65 11.43 -7.59 8.98
N ALA A 66 11.28 -6.49 9.71
CA ALA A 66 10.00 -5.82 9.91
C ALA A 66 9.39 -5.33 8.58
N ILE A 67 10.19 -4.71 7.72
CA ILE A 67 9.75 -4.28 6.38
C ILE A 67 9.32 -5.49 5.54
N ASN A 68 10.12 -6.55 5.51
CA ASN A 68 9.77 -7.76 4.75
C ASN A 68 8.49 -8.42 5.27
N ALA A 69 8.24 -8.42 6.59
CA ALA A 69 7.00 -8.95 7.15
C ALA A 69 5.78 -8.20 6.59
N ILE A 70 5.83 -6.86 6.54
CA ILE A 70 4.76 -6.02 6.00
C ILE A 70 4.58 -6.26 4.49
N LEU A 71 5.69 -6.24 3.73
CA LEU A 71 5.66 -6.48 2.28
C LEU A 71 5.09 -7.86 1.94
N ASN A 72 5.53 -8.91 2.64
CA ASN A 72 5.07 -10.27 2.41
C ASN A 72 3.57 -10.43 2.72
N GLN A 73 3.07 -9.79 3.79
CA GLN A 73 1.65 -9.85 4.12
C GLN A 73 0.80 -9.08 3.09
N ALA A 74 1.24 -7.91 2.64
CA ALA A 74 0.57 -7.17 1.58
C ALA A 74 0.57 -7.94 0.24
N GLU A 75 1.70 -8.54 -0.14
CA GLU A 75 1.82 -9.43 -1.30
C GLU A 75 0.84 -10.60 -1.22
N ALA A 76 0.80 -11.28 -0.07
CA ALA A 76 -0.08 -12.42 0.15
C ALA A 76 -1.56 -12.04 0.02
N ILE A 77 -1.96 -10.90 0.55
CA ILE A 77 -3.34 -10.39 0.44
C ILE A 77 -3.68 -10.10 -1.02
N ILE A 78 -2.83 -9.38 -1.76
CA ILE A 78 -3.07 -9.07 -3.17
C ILE A 78 -3.21 -10.35 -4.00
N ASN A 79 -2.26 -11.27 -3.85
CA ASN A 79 -2.29 -12.52 -4.61
C ASN A 79 -3.50 -13.39 -4.26
N LYS A 80 -3.89 -13.44 -2.98
CA LYS A 80 -5.06 -14.21 -2.53
C LYS A 80 -6.37 -13.60 -3.02
N GLU A 81 -6.58 -12.31 -2.78
CA GLU A 81 -7.88 -11.65 -2.94
C GLU A 81 -8.13 -11.14 -4.37
N ILE A 82 -7.09 -10.99 -5.18
CA ILE A 82 -7.17 -10.47 -6.56
C ILE A 82 -6.81 -11.54 -7.59
N PHE A 83 -5.87 -12.43 -7.28
CA PHE A 83 -5.30 -13.38 -8.25
C PHE A 83 -5.51 -14.85 -7.88
N ASP A 84 -6.52 -15.16 -7.07
CA ASP A 84 -6.90 -16.53 -6.68
C ASP A 84 -5.76 -17.36 -6.07
N ASN A 85 -4.96 -16.75 -5.18
CA ASN A 85 -3.75 -17.32 -4.57
C ASN A 85 -2.61 -17.63 -5.54
N LYS A 86 -2.70 -17.21 -6.80
CA LYS A 86 -1.58 -17.34 -7.73
C LYS A 86 -0.56 -16.24 -7.43
N SER A 87 0.74 -16.55 -7.56
CA SER A 87 1.83 -15.61 -7.31
C SER A 87 2.01 -14.63 -8.48
N ALA A 88 1.00 -13.76 -8.70
CA ALA A 88 0.95 -12.79 -9.78
C ALA A 88 1.83 -11.57 -9.50
N ILE A 89 1.84 -11.11 -8.26
CA ILE A 89 2.60 -9.95 -7.78
C ILE A 89 3.70 -10.46 -6.85
N LYS A 90 4.90 -9.88 -6.97
CA LYS A 90 6.00 -10.10 -6.02
C LYS A 90 6.61 -8.78 -5.57
N PHE A 91 6.78 -8.61 -4.27
CA PHE A 91 7.50 -7.48 -3.68
C PHE A 91 8.92 -7.94 -3.32
N LYS A 92 9.92 -7.23 -3.83
CA LYS A 92 11.32 -7.50 -3.53
C LYS A 92 11.95 -6.27 -2.90
N LEU A 93 12.41 -6.40 -1.66
CA LEU A 93 13.17 -5.34 -1.01
C LEU A 93 14.55 -5.19 -1.67
N ALA A 94 14.72 -4.15 -2.49
CA ALA A 94 15.94 -3.84 -3.21
C ALA A 94 17.02 -3.33 -2.24
N PHE A 95 16.69 -2.29 -1.47
CA PHE A 95 17.58 -1.73 -0.46
C PHE A 95 16.80 -1.19 0.74
N THR A 96 17.52 -1.07 1.86
CA THR A 96 17.11 -0.26 3.01
C THR A 96 18.24 0.72 3.34
N LYS A 97 17.92 2.01 3.49
CA LYS A 97 18.90 3.05 3.82
C LYS A 97 18.34 3.94 4.92
N GLN A 98 19.09 4.06 6.02
CA GLN A 98 18.72 5.01 7.06
C GLN A 98 18.87 6.43 6.53
N TRP A 99 17.84 7.26 6.72
CA TRP A 99 17.85 8.66 6.37
C TRP A 99 17.92 9.53 7.62
N ASN A 100 19.11 10.09 7.85
CA ASN A 100 19.36 10.98 8.97
C ASN A 100 19.10 12.43 8.55
N ILE A 101 17.90 12.92 8.83
CA ILE A 101 17.51 14.29 8.51
C ILE A 101 18.08 15.23 9.58
N LYS A 102 18.94 16.16 9.17
CA LYS A 102 19.40 17.24 10.05
C LYS A 102 18.29 18.29 10.16
N ASN A 103 17.70 18.43 11.35
CA ASN A 103 16.57 19.33 11.64
C ASN A 103 15.31 19.02 10.80
N PRO A 104 14.62 17.90 11.05
CA PRO A 104 13.36 17.61 10.37
C PRO A 104 12.34 18.74 10.63
N PRO A 105 11.48 19.08 9.64
CA PRO A 105 10.47 20.11 9.80
C PRO A 105 9.35 19.61 10.71
N ILE A 106 9.57 19.73 12.03
CA ILE A 106 8.62 19.26 13.04
C ILE A 106 7.52 20.31 13.26
N TYR A 107 6.28 19.89 13.02
CA TYR A 107 5.08 20.57 13.48
C TYR A 107 4.78 20.20 14.94
N LYS A 108 4.39 21.20 15.73
CA LYS A 108 4.09 21.05 17.16
C LYS A 108 2.74 21.68 17.49
N ASP A 109 1.86 20.89 18.09
CA ASP A 109 0.51 21.22 18.53
C ASP A 109 0.23 20.42 19.82
N ILE A 110 -0.68 20.91 20.66
CA ILE A 110 -1.14 20.21 21.87
C ILE A 110 -1.70 18.80 21.60
N ASN A 111 -2.26 18.56 20.41
CA ASN A 111 -2.89 17.29 20.03
C ASN A 111 -1.93 16.29 19.38
N ILE A 112 -0.89 16.76 18.70
CA ILE A 112 0.12 15.90 18.05
C ILE A 112 1.50 16.50 18.31
N PRO A 113 2.07 16.27 19.50
CA PRO A 113 3.40 16.75 19.81
C PRO A 113 4.40 15.95 18.96
N HIS A 114 5.14 16.65 18.09
CA HIS A 114 6.25 16.11 17.28
C HIS A 114 5.86 15.33 16.00
N ALA A 115 4.94 15.87 15.19
CA ALA A 115 4.70 15.38 13.83
C ALA A 115 5.63 16.04 12.81
N VAL A 116 5.93 15.36 11.70
CA VAL A 116 6.66 15.93 10.56
C VAL A 116 5.68 16.62 9.62
N ASP A 117 5.93 17.88 9.30
CA ASP A 117 5.13 18.65 8.36
C ASP A 117 5.31 18.09 6.93
N VAL A 118 4.24 17.51 6.38
CA VAL A 118 4.24 16.86 5.05
C VAL A 118 4.66 17.85 3.97
N ALA A 119 4.14 19.07 3.98
CA ALA A 119 4.40 20.05 2.93
C ALA A 119 5.87 20.49 2.91
N LYS A 120 6.53 20.47 4.08
CA LYS A 120 7.94 20.85 4.21
C LYS A 120 8.91 19.69 4.05
N ILE A 121 8.51 18.47 4.41
CA ILE A 121 9.37 17.29 4.25
C ILE A 121 9.37 16.75 2.83
N TRP A 122 8.27 16.93 2.08
CA TRP A 122 8.13 16.35 0.74
C TRP A 122 9.24 16.77 -0.23
N PRO A 123 9.65 18.05 -0.33
CA PRO A 123 10.78 18.43 -1.17
C PRO A 123 12.09 17.72 -0.80
N LEU A 124 12.32 17.45 0.50
CA LEU A 124 13.50 16.71 0.95
C LEU A 124 13.41 15.21 0.63
N VAL A 125 12.20 14.66 0.60
CA VAL A 125 11.91 13.31 0.14
C VAL A 125 12.16 13.18 -1.36
N ASP A 126 11.82 14.21 -2.15
CA ASP A 126 12.08 14.26 -3.59
C ASP A 126 13.58 14.34 -3.96
N GLU A 127 14.40 14.90 -3.07
CA GLU A 127 15.86 14.98 -3.22
C GLU A 127 16.59 13.67 -2.89
N LEU A 128 15.90 12.66 -2.32
CA LEU A 128 16.50 11.37 -2.05
C LEU A 128 16.97 10.71 -3.34
N GLU A 129 18.14 10.06 -3.27
CA GLU A 129 18.65 9.26 -4.39
C GLU A 129 17.60 8.24 -4.84
N ARG A 130 17.51 8.02 -6.15
CA ARG A 130 16.59 7.04 -6.73
C ARG A 130 17.37 5.99 -7.52
N PRO A 131 18.03 5.02 -6.84
CA PRO A 131 18.77 3.96 -7.52
C PRO A 131 17.85 3.18 -8.47
N ALA A 132 18.27 3.02 -9.73
CA ALA A 132 17.45 2.41 -10.79
C ALA A 132 17.01 0.95 -10.53
N GLU A 133 17.54 0.31 -9.48
CA GLU A 133 17.15 -1.02 -9.01
C GLU A 133 15.80 -1.07 -8.28
N ALA A 134 15.24 0.07 -7.88
CA ALA A 134 13.93 0.15 -7.24
C ALA A 134 12.87 0.71 -8.21
N ASP A 135 11.73 0.01 -8.27
CA ASP A 135 10.51 0.50 -8.88
C ASP A 135 9.86 1.52 -7.92
N VAL A 136 9.48 1.11 -6.70
CA VAL A 136 8.80 1.94 -5.67
C VAL A 136 9.81 2.48 -4.65
N TYR A 137 9.69 3.75 -4.29
CA TYR A 137 10.44 4.37 -3.20
C TYR A 137 9.53 4.65 -2.01
N ILE A 138 9.83 4.06 -0.87
CA ILE A 138 9.08 4.25 0.37
C ILE A 138 9.97 4.96 1.37
N THR A 139 9.51 6.08 1.93
CA THR A 139 10.16 6.75 3.05
C THR A 139 9.36 6.52 4.32
N LEU A 140 9.96 5.84 5.29
CA LEU A 140 9.33 5.50 6.55
C LEU A 140 9.69 6.50 7.65
N PHE A 141 8.66 7.12 8.20
CA PHE A 141 8.74 8.06 9.30
C PHE A 141 8.36 7.39 10.62
N ARG A 142 9.26 7.49 11.60
CA ARG A 142 8.93 7.18 13.00
C ARG A 142 7.87 8.14 13.57
N PRO A 143 8.03 9.48 13.47
CA PRO A 143 7.01 10.42 13.93
C PRO A 143 5.79 10.41 13.00
N ALA A 144 4.63 10.84 13.53
CA ALA A 144 3.44 11.04 12.73
C ALA A 144 3.65 12.09 11.63
N LEU A 145 2.86 12.03 10.57
CA LEU A 145 2.87 13.02 9.50
C LEU A 145 1.76 14.06 9.74
N ALA A 146 2.10 15.34 9.70
CA ALA A 146 1.16 16.45 9.79
C ALA A 146 0.84 16.94 8.38
N TYR A 147 -0.39 16.67 7.94
CA TYR A 147 -0.97 17.23 6.71
C TYR A 147 -1.97 18.33 7.06
N PHE A 148 -2.03 19.36 6.20
CA PHE A 148 -2.92 20.51 6.34
C PHE A 148 -3.88 20.55 5.16
N ASP A 149 -5.16 20.72 5.47
CA ASP A 149 -6.16 21.01 4.47
C ASP A 149 -5.93 22.42 3.92
N SER A 150 -5.65 22.53 2.62
CA SER A 150 -5.37 23.81 1.97
C SER A 150 -6.56 24.77 1.94
N LYS A 151 -7.80 24.26 2.06
CA LYS A 151 -9.03 25.07 2.04
C LYS A 151 -9.40 25.58 3.42
N GLU A 152 -9.20 24.77 4.45
CA GLU A 152 -9.61 25.10 5.82
C GLU A 152 -8.46 25.62 6.70
N GLY A 153 -7.20 25.48 6.25
CA GLY A 153 -6.02 25.79 7.07
C GLY A 153 -5.90 24.92 8.32
N ARG A 154 -6.69 23.84 8.41
CA ARG A 154 -6.76 22.94 9.56
C ARG A 154 -5.82 21.76 9.38
N MET A 155 -5.06 21.46 10.43
CA MET A 155 -4.26 20.25 10.52
C MET A 155 -5.18 19.02 10.64
N LYS A 156 -4.97 18.00 9.80
CA LYS A 156 -5.76 16.76 9.81
C LYS A 156 -4.97 15.53 10.27
N GLY A 157 -3.64 15.60 10.26
CA GLY A 157 -2.77 14.45 10.48
C GLY A 157 -2.88 13.44 9.32
N ALA A 158 -1.80 12.73 9.03
CA ALA A 158 -1.75 11.69 8.01
C ALA A 158 -0.91 10.51 8.53
N ALA A 159 -1.30 9.30 8.13
CA ALA A 159 -0.49 8.11 8.34
C ALA A 159 0.38 7.80 7.10
N GLY A 160 -0.05 8.21 5.91
CA GLY A 160 0.69 8.03 4.67
C GLY A 160 0.34 9.11 3.66
N VAL A 161 1.23 9.29 2.69
CA VAL A 161 1.06 10.12 1.50
C VAL A 161 1.82 9.47 0.35
N ALA A 162 1.15 9.21 -0.76
CA ALA A 162 1.76 8.77 -2.00
C ALA A 162 1.67 9.85 -3.10
N TYR A 163 2.70 9.93 -3.93
CA TYR A 163 2.75 10.79 -5.11
C TYR A 163 3.35 10.05 -6.30
N GLY A 164 2.84 10.40 -7.48
CA GLY A 164 3.12 9.69 -8.72
C GLY A 164 2.28 8.43 -8.85
N ASN A 165 2.64 7.58 -9.80
CA ASN A 165 1.94 6.33 -10.05
C ASN A 165 2.92 5.22 -10.41
N LEU A 166 2.44 3.97 -10.40
CA LEU A 166 3.25 2.78 -10.63
C LEU A 166 3.87 2.72 -12.06
N TYR A 167 3.60 3.72 -12.89
CA TYR A 167 4.03 3.81 -14.27
C TYR A 167 5.09 4.90 -14.50
N PHE A 168 5.14 5.97 -13.68
CA PHE A 168 5.92 7.19 -13.98
C PHE A 168 6.61 7.82 -12.76
N GLY A 169 7.29 7.00 -11.97
CA GLY A 169 7.97 7.45 -10.75
C GLY A 169 6.99 7.46 -9.58
N GLN A 170 7.37 6.76 -8.53
CA GLN A 170 6.42 6.24 -7.53
C GLN A 170 7.08 6.37 -6.17
N GLN A 171 6.62 7.35 -5.41
CA GLN A 171 7.16 7.66 -4.10
C GLN A 171 6.03 7.78 -3.09
N MET A 172 6.29 7.25 -1.90
CA MET A 172 5.39 7.41 -0.77
C MET A 172 6.17 7.71 0.51
N ALA A 173 5.53 8.45 1.40
CA ALA A 173 5.95 8.69 2.76
C ALA A 173 4.94 8.03 3.69
N LEU A 174 5.37 7.10 4.54
CA LEU A 174 4.50 6.35 5.44
C LEU A 174 4.96 6.52 6.89
N GLN A 175 4.01 6.55 7.81
CA GLN A 175 4.19 6.32 9.23
C GLN A 175 3.65 4.93 9.55
N ILE A 176 4.54 3.96 9.72
CA ILE A 176 4.18 2.57 10.10
C ILE A 176 4.80 2.17 11.43
N GLY A 177 4.19 1.25 12.15
CA GLY A 177 4.85 0.45 13.16
C GLY A 177 5.81 -0.55 12.50
N LEU A 178 7.05 -0.63 12.98
CA LEU A 178 8.00 -1.67 12.54
C LEU A 178 7.97 -2.89 13.48
N GLY A 179 6.77 -3.45 13.67
CA GLY A 179 6.56 -4.64 14.49
C GLY A 179 6.80 -5.95 13.74
N THR A 180 7.19 -6.99 14.47
CA THR A 180 7.19 -8.39 14.00
C THR A 180 6.38 -9.24 14.99
N PRO A 181 5.23 -9.82 14.58
CA PRO A 181 4.62 -9.79 13.26
C PRO A 181 4.15 -8.39 12.83
N ALA A 182 4.00 -8.19 11.52
CA ALA A 182 3.45 -6.96 10.95
C ALA A 182 2.03 -6.71 11.49
N SER A 183 1.70 -5.46 11.82
CA SER A 183 0.34 -5.14 12.24
C SER A 183 -0.58 -5.00 11.03
N ASP A 184 -1.84 -5.44 11.16
CA ASP A 184 -2.84 -5.26 10.11
C ASP A 184 -3.04 -3.78 9.76
N GLY A 185 -2.80 -2.87 10.70
CA GLY A 185 -2.84 -1.43 10.46
C GLY A 185 -1.74 -0.95 9.51
N ASP A 186 -0.51 -1.43 9.69
CA ASP A 186 0.62 -1.07 8.83
C ASP A 186 0.48 -1.67 7.43
N VAL A 187 -0.03 -2.90 7.34
CA VAL A 187 -0.32 -3.57 6.08
C VAL A 187 -1.47 -2.87 5.35
N SER A 188 -2.54 -2.51 6.07
CA SER A 188 -3.67 -1.76 5.52
C SER A 188 -3.22 -0.40 4.99
N LEU A 189 -2.36 0.31 5.72
CA LEU A 189 -1.79 1.58 5.26
C LEU A 189 -0.95 1.40 3.99
N LEU A 190 -0.07 0.40 3.94
CA LEU A 190 0.70 0.14 2.73
C LEU A 190 -0.21 -0.15 1.53
N LEU A 191 -1.24 -0.98 1.70
CA LEU A 191 -2.19 -1.29 0.63
C LEU A 191 -2.98 -0.04 0.18
N HIS A 192 -3.38 0.83 1.11
CA HIS A 192 -4.03 2.09 0.80
C HIS A 192 -3.16 2.97 -0.12
N GLU A 193 -1.89 3.14 0.25
CA GLU A 193 -0.96 4.02 -0.46
C GLU A 193 -0.47 3.40 -1.78
N LEU A 194 -0.39 2.06 -1.87
CA LEU A 194 -0.24 1.37 -3.16
C LEU A 194 -1.45 1.60 -4.06
N GLY A 195 -2.65 1.70 -3.51
CA GLY A 195 -3.84 2.10 -4.26
C GLY A 195 -3.71 3.50 -4.87
N HIS A 196 -3.19 4.46 -4.11
CA HIS A 196 -2.88 5.79 -4.65
C HIS A 196 -1.86 5.74 -5.79
N LEU A 197 -0.81 4.92 -5.68
CA LEU A 197 0.12 4.71 -6.80
C LEU A 197 -0.51 3.98 -7.99
N LEU A 198 -1.62 3.29 -7.81
CA LEU A 198 -2.44 2.70 -8.88
C LEU A 198 -3.50 3.69 -9.41
N ASP A 199 -3.27 4.99 -9.24
CA ASP A 199 -4.17 6.08 -9.61
C ASP A 199 -5.57 5.96 -9.00
N GLN A 200 -5.70 5.28 -7.84
CA GLN A 200 -6.96 5.23 -7.09
C GLN A 200 -7.09 6.45 -6.16
N GLY A 201 -8.16 7.22 -6.34
CA GLY A 201 -8.52 8.30 -5.42
C GLY A 201 -9.29 7.79 -4.20
N HIS A 202 -9.46 8.66 -3.20
CA HIS A 202 -10.40 8.38 -2.12
C HIS A 202 -11.84 8.34 -2.66
N PRO A 203 -12.64 7.33 -2.28
CA PRO A 203 -14.05 7.32 -2.57
C PRO A 203 -14.80 8.43 -1.81
N SER A 204 -16.06 8.67 -2.18
CA SER A 204 -16.89 9.66 -1.49
C SER A 204 -17.02 9.36 0.01
N GLU A 205 -17.11 10.40 0.84
CA GLU A 205 -17.30 10.25 2.30
C GLU A 205 -18.51 9.39 2.64
N LYS A 206 -19.60 9.51 1.87
CA LYS A 206 -20.81 8.68 2.02
C LYS A 206 -20.49 7.20 1.84
N LEU A 207 -19.82 6.84 0.75
CA LEU A 207 -19.42 5.45 0.51
C LEU A 207 -18.50 4.94 1.62
N CYS A 208 -17.61 5.79 2.13
CA CYS A 208 -16.70 5.43 3.21
C CYS A 208 -17.36 5.32 4.60
N ALA A 209 -18.50 5.98 4.81
CA ALA A 209 -19.31 5.77 6.01
C ALA A 209 -20.01 4.41 5.97
N GLU A 210 -20.50 4.02 4.79
CA GLU A 210 -21.29 2.81 4.54
C GLU A 210 -20.43 1.55 4.36
N THR A 211 -19.22 1.70 3.83
CA THR A 211 -18.30 0.59 3.53
C THR A 211 -17.03 0.67 4.37
N LYS A 212 -16.17 -0.34 4.23
CA LYS A 212 -14.87 -0.41 4.91
C LYS A 212 -13.76 -0.73 3.92
N ILE A 213 -13.83 -0.16 2.72
CA ILE A 213 -12.89 -0.44 1.64
C ILE A 213 -11.54 0.23 1.90
N ILE A 214 -10.48 -0.39 1.37
CA ILE A 214 -9.10 -0.01 1.66
C ILE A 214 -8.80 1.44 1.33
N MET A 215 -9.39 1.98 0.26
CA MET A 215 -9.18 3.36 -0.21
C MET A 215 -9.91 4.43 0.61
N CYS A 216 -10.63 4.08 1.68
CA CYS A 216 -11.33 5.07 2.48
C CYS A 216 -10.41 5.82 3.47
N PRO A 217 -10.53 7.15 3.56
CA PRO A 217 -9.74 7.96 4.50
C PRO A 217 -10.35 7.86 5.90
N ARG A 218 -10.03 6.82 6.68
CA ARG A 218 -10.04 6.73 8.18
C ARG A 218 -10.22 5.30 8.71
N GLY A 219 -9.37 4.94 9.67
CA GLY A 219 -9.79 4.31 10.95
C GLY A 219 -10.37 2.90 10.94
N ARG A 220 -10.27 2.14 9.86
CA ARG A 220 -10.76 0.75 9.84
C ARG A 220 -9.66 -0.17 9.33
N VAL A 221 -9.16 -1.01 10.25
CA VAL A 221 -8.12 -2.04 10.03
C VAL A 221 -8.59 -3.15 9.07
N SER A 222 -9.87 -3.16 8.69
CA SER A 222 -10.41 -4.17 7.78
C SER A 222 -9.91 -3.95 6.36
N ILE A 223 -9.19 -4.93 5.85
CA ILE A 223 -8.69 -4.96 4.48
C ILE A 223 -9.81 -5.48 3.57
N VAL A 224 -10.63 -4.57 3.03
CA VAL A 224 -11.64 -4.89 2.02
C VAL A 224 -11.23 -4.26 0.70
N LEU A 225 -10.89 -5.08 -0.29
CA LEU A 225 -10.49 -4.62 -1.63
C LEU A 225 -11.73 -4.59 -2.52
N ASP A 226 -12.10 -3.42 -3.02
CA ASP A 226 -13.24 -3.27 -3.92
C ASP A 226 -12.86 -3.63 -5.37
N GLU A 227 -13.87 -3.70 -6.24
CA GLU A 227 -13.66 -4.12 -7.63
C GLU A 227 -12.81 -3.12 -8.42
N LEU A 228 -12.84 -1.83 -8.07
CA LEU A 228 -11.98 -0.81 -8.69
C LEU A 228 -10.50 -1.05 -8.34
N TYR A 229 -10.21 -1.29 -7.05
CA TYR A 229 -8.87 -1.62 -6.59
C TYR A 229 -8.36 -2.93 -7.23
N LYS A 230 -9.20 -3.97 -7.29
CA LYS A 230 -8.86 -5.24 -7.96
C LYS A 230 -8.55 -5.05 -9.44
N LYS A 231 -9.39 -4.29 -10.16
CA LYS A 231 -9.19 -3.98 -11.57
C LYS A 231 -7.86 -3.25 -11.79
N ALA A 232 -7.52 -2.28 -10.94
CA ALA A 232 -6.28 -1.53 -11.06
C ALA A 232 -5.04 -2.43 -10.94
N TRP A 233 -5.06 -3.41 -10.03
CA TRP A 233 -4.00 -4.41 -9.91
C TRP A 233 -3.91 -5.34 -11.12
N HIS A 234 -5.04 -5.76 -11.69
CA HIS A 234 -5.03 -6.50 -12.95
C HIS A 234 -4.40 -5.68 -14.08
N ASP A 235 -4.88 -4.45 -14.29
CA ASP A 235 -4.37 -3.55 -15.33
C ASP A 235 -2.85 -3.36 -15.19
N PHE A 236 -2.38 -3.11 -13.97
CA PHE A 236 -0.96 -3.02 -13.66
C PHE A 236 -0.21 -4.31 -14.01
N TYR A 237 -0.71 -5.47 -13.58
CA TYR A 237 -0.10 -6.76 -13.86
C TYR A 237 0.11 -6.98 -15.37
N TYR A 238 -0.94 -6.72 -16.16
CA TYR A 238 -0.92 -6.92 -17.61
C TYR A 238 0.06 -5.98 -18.31
N GLN A 239 0.08 -4.71 -17.91
CA GLN A 239 1.04 -3.76 -18.44
C GLN A 239 2.47 -4.13 -18.07
N LYS A 240 2.73 -4.50 -16.81
CA LYS A 240 4.08 -4.86 -16.34
C LYS A 240 4.61 -6.14 -17.00
N THR A 241 3.73 -7.11 -17.28
CA THR A 241 4.13 -8.40 -17.86
C THR A 241 4.03 -8.46 -19.39
N GLY A 242 3.51 -7.42 -20.04
CA GLY A 242 3.29 -7.39 -21.49
C GLY A 242 2.22 -8.37 -21.98
N GLN A 243 1.46 -8.98 -21.06
CA GLN A 243 0.32 -9.81 -21.40
C GLN A 243 -0.85 -8.88 -21.74
N GLY A 244 -1.13 -8.65 -23.01
CA GLY A 244 -2.30 -7.85 -23.38
C GLY A 244 -3.60 -8.57 -23.02
N PHE A 245 -4.50 -7.93 -22.27
CA PHE A 245 -5.90 -8.32 -22.31
C PHE A 245 -6.39 -8.10 -23.74
N LYS A 246 -6.73 -9.18 -24.46
CA LYS A 246 -7.65 -9.03 -25.60
C LYS A 246 -9.02 -8.76 -25.00
N PRO A 247 -9.63 -7.59 -25.21
CA PRO A 247 -11.04 -7.42 -24.89
C PRO A 247 -11.80 -8.42 -25.76
N SER A 248 -12.58 -9.28 -25.13
CA SER A 248 -13.55 -10.11 -25.86
C SER A 248 -14.52 -9.17 -26.56
N GLN A 249 -14.48 -9.17 -27.90
CA GLN A 249 -15.55 -8.63 -28.74
C GLN A 249 -16.80 -9.50 -28.60
#